data_AF-A0A1H0GZ57-F1
#
_entry.id   AF-A0A1H0GZ57-F1
#
_cell.length_a   1.000
_cell.length_b   1.000
_cell.length_c   1.000
_cell.angle_alpha   90.00
_cell.angle_beta   90.00
_cell.angle_gamma   90.00
#
_symmetry.space_group_name_H-M   'P 1'
#
loop_
_entity.id
_entity.type
_entity.pdbx_description
1 polymer ?
#
loop_
_entity_poly.entity_id
_entity_poly.type
_entity_poly.pdbx_seq_one_letter_code
_entity_poly.pdbx_strand_id
1 'polypeptide(L)'
;MRSALGVLRNGGQEIASVAERLVLASEPDWTSIQALADSLVQKGRESAYALALDAFASYLVDEARNALAARPRHAAAIATLWQSETTRWREATAYNLDRKQVILSFFQNLHDVRQRSVNT
;
A
#
# COMPACT_ATOMS: atom_id res chain seq x y z
N MET A 1 -3.11 3.49 32.61
CA MET A 1 -3.00 3.67 31.15
C MET A 1 -2.18 2.53 30.52
N ARG A 2 -2.78 1.36 30.23
CA ARG A 2 -2.09 0.24 29.53
C ARG A 2 -2.89 -0.36 28.36
N SER A 3 -4.17 -0.02 28.19
CA SER A 3 -5.05 -0.65 27.19
C SER A 3 -4.99 -0.04 25.78
N ALA A 4 -4.55 1.21 25.61
CA ALA A 4 -4.51 1.87 24.30
C ALA A 4 -3.44 1.30 23.36
N LEU A 5 -2.30 0.84 23.89
CA LEU A 5 -1.22 0.23 23.12
C LEU A 5 -1.57 -1.17 22.59
N GLY A 6 -2.38 -1.94 23.34
CA GLY A 6 -2.82 -3.27 22.91
C GLY A 6 -3.83 -3.24 21.77
N VAL A 7 -4.73 -2.26 21.78
CA VAL A 7 -5.76 -2.07 20.73
C VAL A 7 -5.14 -1.55 19.44
N LEU A 8 -4.16 -0.63 19.52
CA LEU A 8 -3.37 -0.20 18.35
C LEU A 8 -2.56 -1.35 17.74
N ARG A 9 -1.99 -2.23 18.58
CA ARG A 9 -1.23 -3.40 18.12
C ARG A 9 -2.12 -4.41 17.39
N ASN A 10 -3.31 -4.69 17.93
CA ASN A 10 -4.23 -5.65 17.29
C ASN A 10 -4.89 -5.06 16.03
N GLY A 11 -5.35 -3.81 16.06
CA GLY A 11 -5.98 -3.17 14.89
C GLY A 11 -5.00 -2.82 13.77
N GLY A 12 -3.77 -2.45 14.11
CA GLY A 12 -2.69 -2.23 13.15
C GLY A 12 -2.21 -3.53 12.49
N GLN A 13 -2.15 -4.62 13.25
CA GLN A 13 -1.72 -5.93 12.73
C GLN A 13 -2.79 -6.58 11.84
N GLU A 14 -4.07 -6.42 12.17
CA GLU A 14 -5.17 -6.87 11.31
C GLU A 14 -5.18 -6.11 9.97
N ILE A 15 -5.01 -4.77 10.01
CA ILE A 15 -4.86 -3.95 8.80
C ILE A 15 -3.64 -4.38 7.99
N ALA A 16 -2.48 -4.56 8.62
CA ALA A 16 -1.26 -4.97 7.93
C ALA A 16 -1.46 -6.31 7.22
N SER A 17 -2.13 -7.28 7.85
CA SER A 17 -2.41 -8.59 7.25
C SER A 17 -3.41 -8.53 6.09
N VAL A 18 -4.39 -7.62 6.13
CA VAL A 18 -5.33 -7.39 5.02
C VAL A 18 -4.64 -6.67 3.87
N ALA A 19 -3.89 -5.62 4.18
CA ALA A 19 -3.05 -4.88 3.25
C ALA A 19 -2.08 -5.81 2.52
N GLU A 20 -1.35 -6.65 3.25
CA GLU A 20 -0.42 -7.64 2.71
C GLU A 20 -1.12 -8.62 1.77
N ARG A 21 -2.26 -9.20 2.17
CA ARG A 21 -3.04 -10.10 1.30
C ARG A 21 -3.48 -9.44 -0.01
N LEU A 22 -4.00 -8.22 0.06
CA LEU A 22 -4.49 -7.51 -1.12
C LEU A 22 -3.36 -7.10 -2.06
N VAL A 23 -2.22 -6.74 -1.49
CA VAL A 23 -1.03 -6.37 -2.25
C VAL A 23 -0.34 -7.60 -2.87
N LEU A 24 -0.44 -8.77 -2.26
CA LEU A 24 0.05 -10.05 -2.80
C LEU A 24 -0.89 -10.70 -3.83
N ALA A 25 -2.14 -10.25 -3.93
CA ALA A 25 -3.12 -10.84 -4.84
C ALA A 25 -2.68 -10.64 -6.30
N SER A 26 -2.76 -11.72 -7.10
CA SER A 26 -2.45 -11.67 -8.54
C SER A 26 -3.46 -10.84 -9.32
N GLU A 27 -4.72 -10.84 -8.85
CA GLU A 27 -5.80 -10.01 -9.36
C GLU A 27 -6.30 -9.07 -8.25
N PRO A 28 -6.56 -7.79 -8.56
CA PRO A 28 -7.05 -6.85 -7.57
C PRO A 28 -8.51 -7.15 -7.21
N ASP A 29 -8.74 -7.55 -5.95
CA ASP A 29 -10.08 -7.57 -5.37
C ASP A 29 -10.50 -6.14 -5.01
N TRP A 30 -11.11 -5.46 -5.98
CA TRP A 30 -11.56 -4.08 -5.84
C TRP A 30 -12.57 -3.87 -4.72
N THR A 31 -13.40 -4.87 -4.42
CA THR A 31 -14.36 -4.81 -3.32
C THR A 31 -13.63 -4.76 -1.99
N SER A 32 -12.66 -5.66 -1.77
CA SER A 32 -11.85 -5.68 -0.55
C SER A 32 -10.93 -4.47 -0.44
N ILE A 33 -10.37 -3.98 -1.55
CA ILE A 33 -9.57 -2.75 -1.59
C ILE A 33 -10.41 -1.53 -1.18
N GLN A 34 -11.63 -1.40 -1.69
CA GLN A 34 -12.56 -0.33 -1.28
C GLN A 34 -12.88 -0.42 0.22
N ALA A 35 -13.19 -1.61 0.72
CA ALA A 35 -13.46 -1.83 2.14
C ALA A 35 -12.27 -1.48 3.03
N LEU A 36 -11.04 -1.82 2.61
CA LEU A 36 -9.82 -1.41 3.31
C LEU A 36 -9.68 0.12 3.31
N ALA A 37 -9.85 0.77 2.16
CA ALA A 37 -9.73 2.22 2.04
C ALA A 37 -10.76 2.93 2.94
N ASP A 38 -12.02 2.48 2.93
CA ASP A 38 -13.09 2.99 3.79
C ASP A 38 -12.77 2.80 5.28
N SER A 39 -12.20 1.65 5.64
CA SER A 39 -11.76 1.38 7.01
C SER A 39 -10.64 2.33 7.45
N LEU A 40 -9.67 2.63 6.58
CA LEU A 40 -8.49 3.45 6.90
C LEU A 40 -8.79 4.94 7.04
N VAL A 41 -9.83 5.45 6.37
CA VAL A 41 -10.18 6.88 6.40
C VAL A 41 -11.16 7.27 7.50
N GLN A 42 -11.59 6.32 8.32
CA GLN A 42 -12.46 6.61 9.48
C GLN A 42 -11.77 7.53 10.48
N LYS A 43 -12.58 8.37 11.15
CA LYS A 43 -12.11 9.29 12.20
C LYS A 43 -11.36 8.54 13.30
N GLY A 44 -10.17 9.02 13.66
CA GLY A 44 -9.34 8.43 14.72
C GLY A 44 -8.42 7.29 14.25
N ARG A 45 -8.32 7.08 12.93
CA ARG A 45 -7.46 6.03 12.33
C ARG A 45 -6.25 6.59 11.58
N GLU A 46 -5.87 7.83 11.86
CA GLU A 46 -4.71 8.51 11.26
C GLU A 46 -3.43 7.67 11.39
N SER A 47 -3.17 7.10 12.57
CA SER A 47 -2.02 6.22 12.79
C SER A 47 -2.11 4.93 11.99
N ALA A 48 -3.30 4.36 11.83
CA ALA A 48 -3.50 3.13 11.07
C ALA A 48 -3.31 3.38 9.56
N TYR A 49 -3.76 4.53 9.07
CA TYR A 49 -3.49 4.99 7.71
C TYR A 49 -1.99 5.15 7.45
N ALA A 50 -1.26 5.83 8.34
CA ALA A 50 0.19 5.99 8.21
C ALA A 50 0.92 4.63 8.19
N LEU A 51 0.56 3.73 9.11
CA LEU A 51 1.12 2.37 9.14
C LEU A 51 0.82 1.57 7.86
N ALA A 52 -0.37 1.74 7.27
CA ALA A 52 -0.70 1.08 6.01
C ALA A 52 0.20 1.57 4.86
N LEU A 53 0.45 2.88 4.76
CA LEU A 53 1.35 3.43 3.75
C LEU A 53 2.79 2.92 3.93
N ASP A 54 3.30 2.88 5.17
CA ASP A 54 4.63 2.34 5.46
C ASP A 54 4.73 0.85 5.09
N ALA A 55 3.67 0.06 5.34
CA ALA A 55 3.60 -1.34 4.95
C ALA A 55 3.60 -1.49 3.42
N PHE A 56 2.82 -0.68 2.69
CA PHE A 56 2.81 -0.68 1.23
C PHE A 56 4.17 -0.32 0.64
N ALA A 57 4.85 0.70 1.17
CA ALA A 57 6.20 1.05 0.74
C ALA A 57 7.19 -0.09 0.96
N SER A 58 7.16 -0.70 2.16
CA SER A 58 8.04 -1.82 2.50
C SER A 58 7.83 -3.00 1.56
N TYR A 59 6.58 -3.30 1.25
CA TYR A 59 6.23 -4.34 0.30
C TYR A 59 6.82 -4.11 -1.10
N LEU A 60 6.70 -2.90 -1.66
CA LEU A 60 7.27 -2.62 -2.99
C LEU A 60 8.80 -2.79 -3.00
N VAL A 61 9.47 -2.39 -1.91
CA VAL A 61 10.91 -2.60 -1.76
C VAL A 61 11.26 -4.08 -1.78
N ASP A 62 10.51 -4.91 -1.06
CA ASP A 62 10.74 -6.35 -1.00
C ASP A 62 10.42 -7.04 -2.34
N GLU A 63 9.33 -6.67 -3.02
CA GLU A 63 9.00 -7.18 -4.37
C GLU A 63 10.12 -6.82 -5.37
N ALA A 64 10.59 -5.58 -5.38
CA ALA A 64 11.69 -5.16 -6.25
C ALA A 64 12.99 -5.92 -5.95
N ARG A 65 13.36 -6.09 -4.69
CA ARG A 65 14.54 -6.86 -4.27
C ARG A 65 14.46 -8.31 -4.71
N ASN A 66 13.32 -8.96 -4.46
CA ASN A 66 13.10 -10.37 -4.82
C ASN A 66 13.10 -10.58 -6.34
N ALA A 67 12.63 -9.60 -7.10
CA ALA A 67 12.62 -9.66 -8.56
C ALA A 67 13.96 -9.34 -9.22
N LEU A 68 14.91 -8.72 -8.51
CA LEU A 68 16.11 -8.13 -9.11
C LEU A 68 16.94 -9.11 -9.94
N ALA A 69 17.12 -10.34 -9.44
CA ALA A 69 17.94 -11.35 -10.11
C ALA A 69 17.23 -12.01 -11.31
N ALA A 70 15.93 -12.31 -11.17
CA ALA A 70 15.19 -13.08 -12.17
C ALA A 70 14.46 -12.21 -13.22
N ARG A 71 14.03 -11.01 -12.83
CA ARG A 71 13.17 -10.11 -13.61
C ARG A 71 13.61 -8.65 -13.39
N PRO A 72 14.82 -8.24 -13.84
CA PRO A 72 15.38 -6.92 -13.55
C PRO A 72 14.54 -5.75 -14.08
N ARG A 73 13.84 -5.93 -15.21
CA ARG A 73 12.90 -4.92 -15.74
C ARG A 73 11.70 -4.70 -14.82
N HIS A 74 11.13 -5.79 -14.32
CA HIS A 74 10.03 -5.73 -13.34
C HIS A 74 10.50 -5.10 -12.03
N ALA A 75 11.68 -5.49 -11.52
CA ALA A 75 12.28 -4.89 -10.34
C ALA A 75 12.45 -3.36 -10.48
N ALA A 76 12.95 -2.89 -11.62
CA ALA A 76 13.09 -1.46 -11.90
C ALA A 76 11.73 -0.74 -11.97
N ALA A 77 10.71 -1.37 -12.57
CA ALA A 77 9.36 -0.82 -12.64
C ALA A 77 8.72 -0.68 -11.24
N ILE A 78 8.86 -1.69 -10.38
CA ILE A 78 8.38 -1.64 -8.99
C ILE A 78 9.15 -0.60 -8.17
N ALA A 79 10.48 -0.49 -8.33
CA ALA A 79 11.27 0.53 -7.66
C ALA A 79 10.84 1.96 -8.07
N THR A 80 10.51 2.15 -9.35
CA THR A 80 10.01 3.43 -9.88
C THR A 80 8.63 3.76 -9.28
N LEU A 81 7.75 2.77 -9.17
CA LEU A 81 6.45 2.91 -8.51
C LEU A 81 6.62 3.30 -7.04
N TRP A 82 7.53 2.65 -6.31
CA TRP A 82 7.81 2.99 -4.92
C TRP A 82 8.23 4.46 -4.76
N GLN A 83 9.11 4.95 -5.63
CA GLN A 83 9.59 6.32 -5.56
C GLN A 83 8.47 7.33 -5.88
N SER A 84 7.64 7.05 -6.89
CA SER A 84 6.54 7.94 -7.27
C SER A 84 5.43 7.96 -6.23
N GLU A 85 5.05 6.81 -5.67
CA GLU A 85 4.00 6.69 -4.67
C GLU A 85 4.39 7.31 -3.33
N THR A 86 5.60 7.03 -2.82
CA THR A 86 6.06 7.65 -1.56
C THR A 86 6.15 9.17 -1.66
N THR A 87 6.48 9.71 -2.84
CA THR A 87 6.43 11.16 -3.11
C THR A 87 4.98 11.66 -3.10
N ARG A 88 4.10 11.00 -3.86
CA ARG A 88 2.66 11.33 -3.95
C ARG A 88 1.99 11.31 -2.58
N TRP A 89 2.33 10.37 -1.70
CA TRP A 89 1.75 10.27 -0.36
C TRP A 89 2.20 11.40 0.57
N ARG A 90 3.47 11.83 0.46
CA ARG A 90 3.98 12.99 1.20
C ARG A 90 3.27 14.27 0.76
N GLU A 91 3.10 14.47 -0.54
CA GLU A 91 2.35 15.60 -1.09
C GLU A 91 0.88 15.55 -0.67
N ALA A 92 0.25 14.37 -0.76
CA ALA A 92 -1.13 14.19 -0.31
C ALA A 92 -1.32 14.53 1.17
N THR A 93 -0.35 14.18 2.00
CA THR A 93 -0.36 14.54 3.43
C THR A 93 -0.16 16.05 3.61
N ALA A 94 0.79 16.66 2.90
CA ALA A 94 1.10 18.08 3.01
C ALA A 94 -0.07 18.98 2.55
N TYR A 95 -0.77 18.59 1.50
CA TYR A 95 -1.92 19.31 0.95
C TYR A 95 -3.27 18.82 1.46
N ASN A 96 -3.29 17.91 2.44
CA ASN A 96 -4.49 17.31 3.01
C ASN A 96 -5.47 16.76 1.94
N LEU A 97 -4.92 16.08 0.94
CA LEU A 97 -5.68 15.48 -0.16
C LEU A 97 -6.52 14.29 0.34
N ASP A 98 -7.46 13.85 -0.51
CA ASP A 98 -8.35 12.74 -0.22
C ASP A 98 -7.57 11.42 0.00
N ARG A 99 -7.57 10.96 1.26
CA ARG A 99 -6.85 9.75 1.68
C ARG A 99 -7.39 8.48 1.06
N LYS A 100 -8.69 8.41 0.79
CA LYS A 100 -9.30 7.23 0.17
C LYS A 100 -8.78 7.10 -1.25
N GLN A 101 -8.79 8.21 -1.99
CA GLN A 101 -8.27 8.28 -3.35
C GLN A 101 -6.78 7.93 -3.43
N VAL A 102 -5.98 8.28 -2.41
CA VAL A 102 -4.57 7.88 -2.33
C VAL A 102 -4.43 6.35 -2.31
N ILE A 103 -5.18 5.67 -1.43
CA ILE A 103 -5.15 4.20 -1.32
C ILE A 103 -5.61 3.54 -2.62
N LEU A 104 -6.74 4.00 -3.19
CA LEU A 104 -7.29 3.42 -4.42
C LEU A 104 -6.34 3.60 -5.61
N SER A 105 -5.75 4.80 -5.75
CA SER A 105 -4.82 5.09 -6.84
C SER A 105 -3.55 4.24 -6.72
N PHE A 106 -3.06 4.00 -5.49
CA PHE A 106 -1.93 3.11 -5.26
C PHE A 106 -2.20 1.69 -5.80
N PHE A 107 -3.34 1.08 -5.45
CA PHE A 107 -3.67 -0.27 -5.91
C PHE A 107 -3.84 -0.33 -7.44
N GLN A 108 -4.44 0.70 -8.04
CA GLN A 108 -4.52 0.80 -9.51
C GLN A 108 -3.13 0.88 -10.16
N ASN A 109 -2.27 1.77 -9.66
CA ASN A 109 -0.92 1.94 -10.21
C ASN A 109 -0.08 0.68 -10.05
N LEU A 110 -0.21 -0.03 -8.92
CA LEU A 110 0.43 -1.31 -8.68
C LEU A 110 -0.04 -2.37 -9.69
N HIS A 111 -1.35 -2.49 -9.88
CA HIS A 111 -1.91 -3.41 -10.87
C HIS A 111 -1.41 -3.11 -12.29
N ASP A 112 -1.46 -1.85 -12.70
CA ASP A 112 -1.02 -1.41 -14.02
C ASP A 112 0.46 -1.71 -14.27
N VAL A 113 1.34 -1.45 -13.28
CA VAL A 113 2.77 -1.74 -13.38
C VAL A 113 3.01 -3.24 -13.53
N ARG A 114 2.31 -4.06 -12.74
CA ARG A 114 2.43 -5.53 -12.83
C ARG A 114 1.99 -6.05 -14.18
N GLN A 115 0.84 -5.63 -14.69
CA GLN A 115 0.33 -6.05 -16.00
C GLN A 115 1.29 -5.68 -17.14
N ARG A 116 1.85 -4.46 -17.13
CA ARG A 116 2.83 -4.02 -18.14
C ARG A 116 4.12 -4.85 -18.09
N SER A 117 4.58 -5.20 -16.89
CA SER A 117 5.79 -5.98 -16.70
C SER A 117 5.66 -7.48 -17.04
N VAL A 118 4.43 -7.99 -17.16
CA VAL A 118 4.17 -9.37 -17.62
C VAL A 118 4.16 -9.47 -19.14
N ASN A 119 3.75 -8.41 -19.84
CA ASN A 119 3.59 -8.38 -21.30
C ASN A 119 4.87 -7.98 -22.08
N THR A 120 6.04 -7.86 -21.43
CA THR A 120 7.31 -7.37 -22.03
C THR A 120 8.48 -8.26 -21.68
#